data_AF-A0A6B3HCB3-F1
#
_entry.id   AF-A0A6B3HCB3-F1
#
_cell.length_a   1.000
_cell.length_b   1.000
_cell.length_c   1.000
_cell.angle_alpha   90.00
_cell.angle_beta   90.00
_cell.angle_gamma   90.00
#
_symmetry.space_group_name_H-M   'P 1'
#
loop_
_entity.id
_entity.type
_entity.pdbx_description
1 polymer ?
#
loop_
_entity_poly.entity_id
_entity_poly.type
_entity_poly.pdbx_seq_one_letter_code
_entity_poly.pdbx_strand_id
1 'polypeptide(L)'
;GVVGYRETSETDLCEAAGVTPEVLRQEYGTREGLLIALHNRVTTIGLRAMEAVLHSEGIDDCSIADRVRRLFDAYVESVTRDPREARVTFVEVLGVSAVVDEHCKLWRALWTEFLTGEAERAVERGEAEDRDHRVDVMVMVGSV
;
A
#
# COMPACT_ATOMS: atom_id res chain seq x y z
N GLY A 1 10.35 14.67 1.16
CA GLY A 1 11.32 15.75 1.47
C GLY A 1 11.84 15.57 2.88
N VAL A 2 12.61 16.53 3.38
CA VAL A 2 12.91 16.63 4.83
C VAL A 2 11.75 17.26 5.60
N VAL A 3 11.00 18.14 4.94
CA VAL A 3 9.76 18.77 5.40
C VAL A 3 8.56 17.88 5.01
N GLY A 4 7.54 17.80 5.87
CA GLY A 4 6.37 16.94 5.65
C GLY A 4 5.27 17.58 4.79
N TYR A 5 4.31 16.77 4.34
CA TYR A 5 3.19 17.21 3.48
C TYR A 5 2.53 18.53 3.93
N ARG A 6 2.17 18.64 5.22
CA ARG A 6 1.45 19.82 5.75
C ARG A 6 2.22 21.12 5.61
N GLU A 7 3.54 21.06 5.74
CA GLU A 7 4.45 22.20 5.71
C GLU A 7 4.99 22.48 4.30
N THR A 8 4.67 21.63 3.32
CA THR A 8 5.17 21.75 1.94
C THR A 8 4.13 22.41 1.05
N SER A 9 4.34 23.63 0.57
CA SER A 9 3.40 24.30 -0.33
C SER A 9 3.51 23.82 -1.79
N GLU A 10 2.51 24.11 -2.62
CA GLU A 10 2.59 23.85 -4.07
C GLU A 10 3.73 24.63 -4.73
N THR A 11 4.01 25.84 -4.26
CA THR A 11 5.13 26.65 -4.73
C THR A 11 6.47 25.96 -4.43
N ASP A 12 6.67 25.50 -3.19
CA ASP A 12 7.89 24.78 -2.81
C ASP A 12 8.11 23.52 -3.67
N LEU A 13 7.02 22.79 -3.97
CA LEU A 13 7.06 21.61 -4.84
C LEU A 13 7.47 21.96 -6.26
N CYS A 14 6.87 23.00 -6.84
CA CYS A 14 7.16 23.44 -8.21
C CYS A 14 8.61 23.91 -8.33
N GLU A 15 9.09 24.71 -7.37
CA GLU A 15 10.47 25.17 -7.32
C GLU A 15 11.46 24.01 -7.20
N ALA A 16 11.20 23.06 -6.31
CA ALA A 16 12.06 21.90 -6.11
C ALA A 16 12.10 20.95 -7.32
N ALA A 17 10.98 20.81 -8.05
CA ALA A 17 10.88 19.95 -9.21
C ALA A 17 11.28 20.65 -10.53
N GLY A 18 11.49 21.98 -10.51
CA GLY A 18 11.79 22.76 -11.72
C GLY A 18 10.63 22.83 -12.71
N VAL A 19 9.39 22.74 -12.22
CA VAL A 19 8.17 22.77 -13.04
C VAL A 19 7.32 23.99 -12.69
N THR A 20 6.36 24.33 -13.57
CA THR A 20 5.39 25.40 -13.27
C THR A 20 4.20 24.84 -12.49
N PRO A 21 3.46 25.69 -11.74
CA PRO A 21 2.20 25.29 -11.11
C PRO A 21 1.16 24.73 -12.08
N GLU A 22 1.21 25.14 -13.35
CA GLU A 22 0.31 24.62 -14.38
C GLU A 22 0.62 23.17 -14.71
N VAL A 23 1.90 22.79 -14.81
CA VAL A 23 2.31 21.40 -15.01
C VAL A 23 1.87 20.53 -13.83
N LEU A 24 2.06 21.01 -12.59
CA LEU A 24 1.62 20.27 -11.40
C LEU A 24 0.10 20.01 -11.43
N ARG A 25 -0.70 21.03 -11.76
CA ARG A 25 -2.16 20.89 -11.87
C ARG A 25 -2.57 20.00 -13.04
N GLN A 26 -1.88 20.04 -14.16
CA GLN A 26 -2.18 19.17 -15.31
C GLN A 26 -1.95 17.70 -14.97
N GLU A 27 -0.84 17.40 -14.31
CA GLU A 27 -0.45 16.01 -14.02
C GLU A 27 -1.22 15.44 -12.82
N TYR A 28 -1.46 16.25 -11.79
CA TYR A 28 -1.96 15.76 -10.50
C TYR A 28 -3.23 16.46 -10.00
N GLY A 29 -3.67 17.55 -10.64
CA GLY A 29 -4.83 18.34 -10.22
C GLY A 29 -4.55 19.22 -9.00
N THR A 30 -4.20 18.63 -7.87
CA THR A 30 -3.93 19.31 -6.59
C THR A 30 -2.78 18.66 -5.83
N ARG A 31 -2.32 19.30 -4.76
CA ARG A 31 -1.39 18.71 -3.80
C ARG A 31 -1.90 17.38 -3.20
N GLU A 32 -3.19 17.23 -2.94
CA GLU A 32 -3.79 15.94 -2.56
C GLU A 32 -3.70 14.90 -3.67
N GLY A 33 -3.91 15.29 -4.93
CA GLY A 33 -3.75 14.38 -6.07
C GLY A 33 -2.31 13.86 -6.21
N LEU A 34 -1.31 14.72 -5.98
CA LEU A 34 0.08 14.29 -5.92
C LEU A 34 0.32 13.32 -4.75
N LEU A 35 -0.24 13.59 -3.57
CA LEU A 35 -0.13 12.70 -2.41
C LEU A 35 -0.74 11.33 -2.70
N ILE A 36 -1.93 11.30 -3.32
CA ILE A 36 -2.59 10.08 -3.76
C ILE A 36 -1.73 9.31 -4.77
N ALA A 37 -1.11 10.01 -5.73
CA ALA A 37 -0.22 9.39 -6.72
C ALA A 37 1.03 8.77 -6.06
N LEU A 38 1.62 9.45 -5.08
CA LEU A 38 2.75 8.91 -4.31
C LEU A 38 2.33 7.69 -3.48
N HIS A 39 1.20 7.77 -2.77
CA HIS A 39 0.65 6.63 -2.03
C HIS A 39 0.42 5.43 -2.96
N ASN A 40 -0.24 5.64 -4.10
CA ASN A 40 -0.50 4.60 -5.11
C ASN A 40 0.77 3.90 -5.56
N ARG A 41 1.84 4.66 -5.81
CA ARG A 41 3.11 4.10 -6.22
C ARG A 41 3.65 3.12 -5.18
N VAL A 42 3.71 3.53 -3.92
CA VAL A 42 4.27 2.72 -2.84
C VAL A 42 3.40 1.49 -2.54
N THR A 43 2.06 1.66 -2.46
CA THR A 43 1.16 0.52 -2.24
C THR A 43 1.19 -0.49 -3.38
N THR A 44 1.32 -0.01 -4.63
CA THR A 44 1.47 -0.89 -5.80
C THR A 44 2.81 -1.65 -5.76
N ILE A 45 3.89 -1.01 -5.32
CA ILE A 45 5.19 -1.69 -5.12
C ILE A 45 5.05 -2.82 -4.09
N GLY A 46 4.38 -2.53 -2.96
CA GLY A 46 4.10 -3.53 -1.92
C GLY A 46 3.30 -4.72 -2.43
N LEU A 47 2.21 -4.47 -3.16
CA LEU A 47 1.38 -5.51 -3.75
C LEU A 47 2.18 -6.39 -4.73
N ARG A 48 2.93 -5.77 -5.64
CA ARG A 48 3.77 -6.49 -6.61
C ARG A 48 4.86 -7.33 -5.95
N ALA A 49 5.43 -6.85 -4.83
CA ALA A 49 6.41 -7.62 -4.08
C ALA A 49 5.80 -8.90 -3.49
N MET A 50 4.58 -8.82 -2.97
CA MET A 50 3.84 -10.00 -2.48
C MET A 50 3.45 -10.94 -3.62
N GLU A 51 2.92 -10.42 -4.73
CA GLU A 51 2.62 -11.22 -5.93
C GLU A 51 3.87 -11.97 -6.44
N ALA A 52 5.03 -11.32 -6.46
CA ALA A 52 6.27 -11.96 -6.87
C ALA A 52 6.65 -13.15 -5.96
N VAL A 53 6.38 -13.07 -4.66
CA VAL A 53 6.58 -14.18 -3.72
C VAL A 53 5.55 -15.29 -3.95
N LEU A 54 4.28 -14.95 -4.18
CA LEU A 54 3.22 -15.93 -4.51
C LEU A 54 3.49 -16.69 -5.81
N HIS A 55 4.23 -16.10 -6.75
CA HIS A 55 4.63 -16.75 -7.99
C HIS A 55 6.04 -17.35 -7.94
N SER A 56 6.70 -17.33 -6.78
CA SER A 56 8.03 -17.92 -6.63
C SER A 56 7.98 -19.45 -6.53
N GLU A 57 8.98 -20.13 -7.09
CA GLU A 57 9.07 -21.58 -7.04
C GLU A 57 9.11 -22.10 -5.59
N GLY A 58 8.34 -23.15 -5.30
CA GLY A 58 8.29 -23.80 -3.99
C GLY A 58 7.50 -23.04 -2.91
N ILE A 59 6.81 -21.94 -3.26
CA ILE A 59 5.95 -21.24 -2.31
C ILE A 59 4.75 -22.09 -1.86
N ASP A 60 4.22 -22.93 -2.76
CA ASP A 60 3.10 -23.82 -2.46
C ASP A 60 3.48 -24.98 -1.54
N ASP A 61 4.77 -25.34 -1.50
CA ASP A 61 5.29 -26.37 -0.59
C ASP A 61 5.55 -25.81 0.82
N CYS A 62 5.48 -24.49 1.00
CA CYS A 62 5.67 -23.86 2.30
C CYS A 62 4.43 -23.99 3.18
N SER A 63 4.65 -24.13 4.49
CA SER A 63 3.58 -23.96 5.48
C SER A 63 2.90 -22.59 5.31
N ILE A 64 1.61 -22.47 5.68
CA ILE A 64 0.91 -21.17 5.67
C ILE A 64 1.71 -20.12 6.45
N ALA A 65 2.21 -20.48 7.64
CA ALA A 65 2.96 -19.56 8.47
C ALA A 65 4.21 -19.02 7.76
N ASP A 66 4.97 -19.90 7.06
CA ASP A 66 6.12 -19.47 6.27
C ASP A 66 5.72 -18.62 5.06
N ARG A 67 4.63 -18.96 4.39
CA ARG A 67 4.12 -18.21 3.25
C ARG A 67 3.72 -16.80 3.65
N VAL A 68 2.91 -16.66 4.70
CA VAL A 68 2.49 -15.37 5.27
C VAL A 68 3.71 -14.54 5.69
N ARG A 69 4.67 -15.17 6.36
CA ARG A 69 5.92 -14.48 6.76
C ARG A 69 6.69 -13.96 5.55
N ARG A 70 6.91 -14.78 4.52
CA ARG A 70 7.63 -14.37 3.29
C ARG A 70 6.91 -13.24 2.55
N LEU A 71 5.58 -13.29 2.49
CA LEU A 71 4.77 -12.23 1.89
C LEU A 71 4.90 -10.92 2.65
N PHE A 72 4.79 -10.99 3.98
CA PHE A 72 4.92 -9.82 4.85
C PHE A 72 6.34 -9.24 4.80
N ASP A 73 7.38 -10.08 4.82
CA ASP A 73 8.78 -9.66 4.69
C ASP A 73 8.99 -8.91 3.37
N ALA A 74 8.51 -9.44 2.25
CA ALA A 74 8.61 -8.79 0.93
C ALA A 74 7.84 -7.47 0.87
N TYR A 75 6.63 -7.41 1.44
CA TYR A 75 5.87 -6.17 1.55
C TYR A 75 6.65 -5.12 2.33
N VAL A 76 7.02 -5.42 3.58
CA VAL A 76 7.73 -4.48 4.47
C VAL A 76 9.03 -4.01 3.83
N GLU A 77 9.86 -4.91 3.31
CA GLU A 77 11.11 -4.53 2.66
C GLU A 77 10.87 -3.56 1.49
N SER A 78 9.86 -3.83 0.67
CA SER A 78 9.58 -3.04 -0.52
C SER A 78 9.05 -1.63 -0.18
N VAL A 79 8.13 -1.50 0.78
CA VAL A 79 7.50 -0.23 1.14
C VAL A 79 8.34 0.61 2.11
N THR A 80 9.33 0.01 2.76
CA THR A 80 10.25 0.71 3.69
C THR A 80 11.63 1.00 3.12
N ARG A 81 11.90 0.59 1.87
CA ARG A 81 13.20 0.78 1.19
C ARG A 81 13.66 2.25 1.17
N ASP A 82 12.73 3.18 0.94
CA ASP A 82 12.98 4.61 1.11
C ASP A 82 12.15 5.13 2.31
N PRO A 83 12.80 5.57 3.41
CA PRO A 83 12.10 6.11 4.57
C PRO A 83 11.18 7.30 4.25
N ARG A 84 11.45 8.04 3.18
CA ARG A 84 10.62 9.17 2.74
C ARG A 84 9.33 8.68 2.09
N GLU A 85 9.41 7.64 1.27
CA GLU A 85 8.23 6.99 0.67
C GLU A 85 7.37 6.33 1.76
N ALA A 86 8.00 5.61 2.70
CA ALA A 86 7.32 5.01 3.84
C ALA A 86 6.58 6.06 4.69
N ARG A 87 7.25 7.19 4.99
CA ARG A 87 6.63 8.29 5.74
C ARG A 87 5.42 8.85 5.01
N VAL A 88 5.50 9.06 3.69
CA VAL A 88 4.36 9.54 2.90
C VAL A 88 3.18 8.58 3.00
N THR A 89 3.43 7.29 2.84
CA THR A 89 2.38 6.24 2.79
C THR A 89 1.74 5.95 4.14
N PHE A 90 2.52 5.89 5.23
CA PHE A 90 2.01 5.45 6.53
C PHE A 90 1.73 6.60 7.51
N VAL A 91 2.25 7.80 7.25
CA VAL A 91 2.11 8.94 8.17
C VAL A 91 1.41 10.11 7.51
N GLU A 92 1.90 10.57 6.35
CA GLU A 92 1.45 11.84 5.80
C GLU A 92 0.11 11.76 5.09
N VAL A 93 -0.31 10.56 4.66
CA VAL A 93 -1.61 10.34 4.03
C VAL A 93 -2.78 10.49 5.02
N LEU A 94 -2.52 10.34 6.32
CA LEU A 94 -3.56 10.24 7.34
C LEU A 94 -4.20 11.59 7.69
N GLY A 95 -5.54 11.66 7.60
CA GLY A 95 -6.31 12.82 8.07
C GLY A 95 -5.98 14.11 7.33
N VAL A 96 -5.60 14.00 6.05
CA VAL A 96 -5.35 15.15 5.18
C VAL A 96 -6.66 15.76 4.70
N SER A 97 -7.54 14.94 4.14
CA SER A 97 -8.84 15.35 3.65
C SER A 97 -9.74 14.13 3.45
N ALA A 98 -11.06 14.36 3.35
CA ALA A 98 -12.02 13.29 3.09
C ALA A 98 -11.72 12.53 1.79
N VAL A 99 -11.21 13.21 0.75
CA VAL A 99 -10.86 12.59 -0.54
C VAL A 99 -9.70 11.61 -0.38
N VAL A 100 -8.66 12.00 0.39
CA VAL A 100 -7.51 11.13 0.68
C VAL A 100 -7.91 9.97 1.59
N ASP A 101 -8.79 10.21 2.56
CA ASP A 101 -9.30 9.15 3.44
C ASP A 101 -10.13 8.11 2.68
N GLU A 102 -11.00 8.54 1.76
CA GLU A 102 -11.74 7.63 0.88
C GLU A 102 -10.80 6.82 -0.03
N HIS A 103 -9.75 7.45 -0.55
CA HIS A 103 -8.70 6.74 -1.30
C HIS A 103 -8.03 5.63 -0.48
N CYS A 104 -7.69 5.93 0.78
CA CYS A 104 -7.12 4.94 1.69
C CYS A 104 -8.11 3.81 2.02
N LYS A 105 -9.41 4.10 2.12
CA LYS A 105 -10.45 3.08 2.31
C LYS A 105 -10.54 2.15 1.10
N LEU A 106 -10.48 2.67 -0.12
CA LEU A 106 -10.47 1.87 -1.35
C LEU A 106 -9.27 0.92 -1.37
N TRP A 107 -8.07 1.41 -1.02
CA TRP A 107 -6.89 0.55 -0.92
C TRP A 107 -7.03 -0.54 0.15
N ARG A 108 -7.56 -0.22 1.33
CA ARG A 108 -7.84 -1.24 2.36
C ARG A 108 -8.83 -2.29 1.89
N ALA A 109 -9.85 -1.91 1.13
CA ALA A 109 -10.81 -2.84 0.55
C ALA A 109 -10.13 -3.78 -0.46
N LEU A 110 -9.29 -3.26 -1.34
CA LEU A 110 -8.50 -4.05 -2.30
C LEU A 110 -7.57 -5.05 -1.59
N TRP A 111 -6.88 -4.60 -0.54
CA TRP A 111 -6.03 -5.48 0.27
C TRP A 111 -6.83 -6.57 0.97
N THR A 112 -8.01 -6.22 1.50
CA THR A 112 -8.90 -7.19 2.14
C THR A 112 -9.33 -8.26 1.14
N GLU A 113 -9.73 -7.86 -0.07
CA GLU A 113 -10.16 -8.79 -1.12
C GLU A 113 -9.02 -9.73 -1.54
N PHE A 114 -7.83 -9.17 -1.82
CA PHE A 114 -6.64 -9.94 -2.19
C PHE A 114 -6.29 -11.00 -1.13
N LEU A 115 -6.20 -10.59 0.14
CA LEU A 115 -5.81 -11.49 1.23
C LEU A 115 -6.91 -12.50 1.58
N THR A 116 -8.18 -12.15 1.40
CA THR A 116 -9.29 -13.11 1.55
C THR A 116 -9.20 -14.19 0.47
N GLY A 117 -8.92 -13.80 -0.79
CA GLY A 117 -8.72 -14.76 -1.88
C GLY A 117 -7.53 -15.70 -1.64
N GLU A 118 -6.45 -15.23 -1.01
CA GLU A 118 -5.35 -16.11 -0.60
C GLU A 118 -5.73 -17.08 0.52
N ALA A 119 -6.55 -16.62 1.48
CA ALA A 119 -7.07 -17.49 2.53
C ALA A 119 -7.99 -18.59 1.96
N GLU A 120 -8.86 -18.25 1.01
CA GLU A 120 -9.71 -19.20 0.30
C GLU A 120 -8.90 -20.25 -0.47
N ARG A 121 -7.86 -19.82 -1.20
CA ARG A 121 -6.92 -20.76 -1.85
C ARG A 121 -6.23 -21.70 -0.85
N ALA A 122 -5.92 -21.22 0.35
CA ALA A 122 -5.33 -22.05 1.41
C ALA A 122 -6.32 -23.09 1.95
N VAL A 123 -7.62 -22.76 2.02
CA VAL A 123 -8.68 -23.73 2.34
C VAL A 123 -8.78 -24.81 1.26
N GLU A 124 -8.76 -24.42 -0.02
CA GLU A 124 -8.80 -25.37 -1.15
C GLU A 124 -7.61 -26.37 -1.13
N ARG A 125 -6.44 -25.93 -0.67
CA ARG A 125 -5.25 -26.78 -0.49
C ARG A 125 -5.29 -27.62 0.80
N GLY A 126 -6.31 -27.48 1.64
CA GLY A 126 -6.44 -28.17 2.93
C GLY A 126 -5.49 -27.66 4.01
N GLU A 127 -4.96 -26.45 3.84
CA GLU A 127 -3.97 -25.85 4.74
C GLU A 127 -4.63 -25.00 5.86
N ALA A 128 -5.85 -24.51 5.62
CA ALA A 128 -6.61 -23.66 6.55
C ALA A 128 -8.01 -24.24 6.83
N GLU A 129 -8.59 -23.86 7.97
CA GLU A 129 -9.98 -24.20 8.28
C GLU A 129 -10.95 -23.52 7.30
N ASP A 130 -11.97 -24.27 6.86
CA ASP A 130 -13.05 -23.77 6.02
C ASP A 130 -14.02 -22.92 6.86
N ARG A 131 -13.72 -21.61 6.94
CA ARG A 131 -14.53 -20.60 7.60
C ARG A 131 -14.36 -19.26 6.90
N ASP A 132 -15.27 -18.33 7.18
CA ASP A 132 -15.14 -16.96 6.68
C ASP A 132 -13.93 -16.26 7.33
N HIS A 133 -12.87 -16.04 6.54
CA HIS A 133 -11.64 -15.36 6.95
C HIS A 133 -11.70 -13.84 6.77
N ARG A 134 -12.75 -13.30 6.16
CA ARG A 134 -12.83 -11.89 5.77
C ARG A 134 -12.72 -10.95 6.96
N VAL A 135 -13.34 -11.30 8.10
CA VAL A 135 -13.27 -10.47 9.31
C VAL A 135 -11.85 -10.40 9.87
N ASP A 136 -11.15 -11.54 9.94
CA ASP A 136 -9.77 -11.60 10.42
C ASP A 136 -8.85 -10.78 9.51
N VAL A 137 -9.03 -10.91 8.20
CA VAL A 137 -8.28 -10.15 7.19
C VAL A 137 -8.55 -8.65 7.32
N MET A 138 -9.81 -8.24 7.47
CA MET A 138 -10.16 -6.81 7.66
C MET A 138 -9.51 -6.22 8.91
N VAL A 139 -9.50 -6.97 10.02
CA VAL A 139 -8.84 -6.53 11.26
C VAL A 139 -7.33 -6.41 11.07
N MET A 140 -6.70 -7.38 10.40
CA MET A 140 -5.28 -7.34 10.08
C MET A 140 -4.93 -6.12 9.22
N VAL A 141 -5.66 -5.91 8.11
CA VAL A 141 -5.44 -4.78 7.20
C VAL A 141 -5.71 -3.43 7.88
N GLY A 142 -6.66 -3.36 8.80
CA GLY A 142 -6.98 -2.12 9.53
C GLY A 142 -6.02 -1.79 10.68
N SER A 143 -5.13 -2.72 11.06
CA SER A 143 -4.16 -2.54 12.16
C SER A 143 -2.84 -1.89 11.74
N VAL A 144 -2.62 -1.79 10.43
CA VAL A 144 -1.47 -1.14 9.78
C VAL A 144 -1.87 0.25 9.29
#